data_AF-X5MA24-F1
#
_entry.id   AF-X5MA24-F1
#
_cell.length_a   1.000
_cell.length_b   1.000
_cell.length_c   1.000
_cell.angle_alpha   90.00
_cell.angle_beta   90.00
_cell.angle_gamma   90.00
#
_symmetry.space_group_name_H-M   'P 1'
#
loop_
_entity.id
_entity.type
_entity.pdbx_description
1 polymer ?
#
loop_
_entity_poly.entity_id
_entity_poly.type
_entity_poly.pdbx_seq_one_letter_code
_entity_poly.pdbx_strand_id
1 'polypeptide(L)'
;MRLTLISFRLAAMAAAVFAVFAHPAHAQNPDIPLHAKVASYGVILGLRGAGASPDGLPATLSSEARKTLASPDFGYEGFLVHSIHVEGLARVEDTDNRWRLLGLVIFEDMVRRRVYTEFAAYYDTDDTQVTIDWATARTRMPETPAIIWFVADPEEFTAADLAPKSHVDLLNLASERSLETASGGEGNYAIYAVSMDRFPADAETVFHSSDDEARVTTFNFGGWPAAVFESRIAANQIGTGETYTVMTPGNDTISKLTEFPGGLLRTE
;
A
#
# COMPACT_ATOMS: atom_id res chain seq x y z
N MET A 1 -13.70 2.05 62.79
CA MET A 1 -12.41 1.33 62.90
C MET A 1 -12.57 -0.04 62.26
N ARG A 2 -11.60 -0.46 61.41
CA ARG A 2 -11.55 -1.63 60.50
C ARG A 2 -12.28 -1.41 59.14
N LEU A 3 -11.60 -1.17 58.02
CA LEU A 3 -10.69 -1.96 57.14
C LEU A 3 -11.41 -2.85 56.11
N THR A 4 -11.21 -2.46 54.84
CA THR A 4 -11.03 -3.25 53.60
C THR A 4 -12.19 -4.11 53.04
N LEU A 5 -12.59 -3.84 51.80
CA LEU A 5 -12.32 -4.72 50.65
C LEU A 5 -12.68 -4.00 49.33
N ILE A 6 -11.65 -3.58 48.59
CA ILE A 6 -11.71 -3.25 47.17
C ILE A 6 -11.56 -4.57 46.44
N SER A 7 -12.50 -4.94 45.56
CA SER A 7 -12.34 -6.13 44.72
C SER A 7 -12.98 -5.94 43.36
N PHE A 8 -12.10 -5.80 42.37
CA PHE A 8 -12.14 -6.46 41.06
C PHE A 8 -13.48 -6.54 40.35
N ARG A 9 -13.76 -5.59 39.45
CA ARG A 9 -14.43 -5.84 38.14
C ARG A 9 -14.06 -4.75 37.13
N LEU A 10 -12.86 -4.81 36.57
CA LEU A 10 -12.52 -4.05 35.36
C LEU A 10 -11.44 -4.79 34.55
N ALA A 11 -11.73 -6.03 34.15
CA ALA A 11 -10.84 -6.85 33.33
C ALA A 11 -11.64 -7.83 32.46
N ALA A 12 -12.64 -7.32 31.74
CA ALA A 12 -13.41 -8.14 30.80
C ALA A 12 -13.90 -7.38 29.54
N MET A 13 -13.47 -6.13 29.31
CA MET A 13 -13.94 -5.33 28.17
C MET A 13 -12.83 -4.90 27.18
N ALA A 14 -11.63 -5.48 27.28
CA ALA A 14 -10.52 -5.19 26.36
C ALA A 14 -10.18 -6.36 25.40
N ALA A 15 -10.86 -7.51 25.50
CA ALA A 15 -10.51 -8.72 24.75
C ALA A 15 -11.38 -8.99 23.50
N ALA A 16 -12.31 -8.09 23.13
CA ALA A 16 -13.34 -8.38 22.13
C ALA A 16 -13.30 -7.52 20.84
N VAL A 17 -12.27 -6.70 20.61
CA VAL A 17 -12.17 -5.87 19.38
C VAL A 17 -11.11 -6.37 18.38
N PHE A 18 -10.32 -7.40 18.72
CA PHE A 18 -9.23 -7.92 17.86
C PHE A 18 -9.53 -9.28 17.20
N ALA A 19 -10.79 -9.58 16.90
CA ALA A 19 -11.18 -10.85 16.30
C ALA A 19 -12.03 -10.66 15.04
N VAL A 20 -11.51 -9.97 14.03
CA VAL A 20 -12.13 -9.95 12.69
C VAL A 20 -11.03 -9.91 11.61
N PHE A 21 -10.84 -11.07 10.95
CA PHE A 21 -10.05 -11.36 9.74
C PHE A 21 -8.51 -11.40 9.82
N ALA A 22 -7.94 -12.29 10.62
CA ALA A 22 -6.64 -12.88 10.30
C ALA A 22 -6.85 -14.08 9.36
N HIS A 23 -6.60 -13.91 8.06
CA HIS A 23 -6.33 -15.07 7.20
C HIS A 23 -5.02 -15.72 7.66
N PRO A 24 -4.90 -17.06 7.69
CA PRO A 24 -3.67 -17.70 8.13
C PRO A 24 -2.60 -17.48 7.05
N ALA A 25 -1.75 -16.47 7.25
CA ALA A 25 -0.51 -16.34 6.50
C ALA A 25 0.31 -17.62 6.72
N HIS A 26 0.57 -18.36 5.64
CA HIS A 26 1.42 -19.54 5.66
C HIS A 26 2.78 -19.17 6.27
N ALA A 27 3.17 -19.90 7.30
CA ALA A 27 4.40 -19.69 8.05
C ALA A 27 5.63 -20.01 7.16
N GLN A 28 6.25 -18.97 6.62
CA GLN A 28 7.63 -19.00 6.13
C GLN A 28 8.42 -17.87 6.78
N ASN A 29 8.57 -17.91 8.11
CA ASN A 29 9.58 -17.08 8.75
C ASN A 29 10.18 -17.84 9.94
N PRO A 30 11.52 -17.90 10.10
CA PRO A 30 12.13 -18.27 11.37
C PRO A 30 11.49 -17.45 12.49
N ASP A 31 11.43 -18.01 13.71
CA ASP A 31 10.85 -17.32 14.86
C ASP A 31 11.49 -15.94 15.05
N ILE A 32 10.81 -14.89 14.57
CA ILE A 32 11.28 -13.52 14.69
C ILE A 32 11.37 -13.21 16.19
N PRO A 33 12.55 -12.82 16.71
CA PRO A 33 12.72 -12.53 18.12
C PRO A 33 11.75 -11.45 18.60
N LEU A 34 11.30 -11.56 19.86
CA LEU A 34 10.33 -10.63 20.43
C LEU A 34 10.79 -9.17 20.34
N HIS A 35 12.07 -8.90 20.60
CA HIS A 35 12.63 -7.55 20.51
C HIS A 35 12.53 -6.95 19.10
N ALA A 36 12.69 -7.75 18.05
CA ALA A 36 12.52 -7.29 16.67
C ALA A 36 11.06 -6.95 16.37
N LYS A 37 10.10 -7.74 16.87
CA LYS A 37 8.66 -7.42 16.76
C LYS A 37 8.33 -6.09 17.43
N VAL A 38 8.83 -5.90 18.66
CA VAL A 38 8.65 -4.67 19.44
C VAL A 38 9.27 -3.47 18.71
N ALA A 39 10.49 -3.61 18.19
CA ALA A 39 11.16 -2.57 17.41
C ALA A 39 10.35 -2.19 16.15
N SER A 40 9.84 -3.17 15.38
CA SER A 40 8.99 -2.90 14.22
C SER A 40 7.73 -2.10 14.59
N TYR A 41 7.04 -2.45 15.69
CA TYR A 41 5.90 -1.68 16.15
C TYR A 41 6.27 -0.25 16.55
N GLY A 42 7.43 -0.06 17.20
CA GLY A 42 7.96 1.26 17.53
C GLY A 42 8.18 2.13 16.29
N VAL A 43 8.77 1.56 15.23
CA VAL A 43 8.96 2.25 13.94
C VAL A 43 7.61 2.65 13.33
N ILE A 44 6.63 1.73 13.29
CA ILE A 44 5.30 1.98 12.73
C ILE A 44 4.57 3.11 13.44
N LEU A 45 4.70 3.19 14.77
CA LEU A 45 4.13 4.30 15.52
C LEU A 45 4.81 5.62 15.21
N GLY A 46 6.14 5.61 15.09
CA GLY A 46 6.90 6.79 14.68
C GLY A 46 6.44 7.31 13.33
N LEU A 47 6.22 6.41 12.35
CA LEU A 47 5.69 6.75 11.02
C LEU A 47 4.30 7.40 11.06
N ARG A 48 3.45 6.99 11.99
CA ARG A 48 2.10 7.53 12.15
C ARG A 48 2.05 8.85 12.90
N GLY A 49 3.20 9.39 13.33
CA GLY A 49 3.27 10.62 14.11
C GLY A 49 2.57 10.54 15.46
N ALA A 50 2.17 9.34 15.90
CA ALA A 50 1.61 9.15 17.22
C ALA A 50 2.72 9.45 18.23
N GLY A 51 2.51 10.48 19.05
CA GLY A 51 3.19 10.61 20.33
C GLY A 51 2.78 9.42 21.19
N ALA A 52 3.35 8.25 20.91
CA ALA A 52 3.10 7.04 21.66
C ALA A 52 3.28 7.40 23.12
N SER A 53 2.20 7.24 23.90
CA SER A 53 2.33 7.29 25.35
C SER A 53 3.43 6.30 25.70
N PRO A 54 4.49 6.73 26.42
CA PRO A 54 5.56 5.84 26.88
C PRO A 54 5.05 4.62 27.65
N ASP A 55 3.79 4.67 28.10
CA ASP A 55 3.22 3.75 29.08
C ASP A 55 2.52 2.52 28.46
N GLY A 56 2.53 2.36 27.13
CA GLY A 56 1.75 1.32 26.45
C GLY A 56 2.54 0.29 25.64
N LEU A 57 3.77 0.61 25.20
CA LEU A 57 4.56 -0.27 24.35
C LEU A 57 6.01 -0.34 24.85
N PRO A 58 6.63 -1.52 24.85
CA PRO A 58 8.01 -1.69 25.32
C PRO A 58 9.04 -1.13 24.34
N ALA A 59 8.67 -0.15 23.50
CA ALA A 59 9.55 0.53 22.55
C ALA A 59 9.56 2.04 22.81
N THR A 60 10.73 2.63 23.00
CA THR A 60 10.91 4.08 23.06
C THR A 60 11.63 4.57 21.81
N LEU A 61 11.27 5.76 21.33
CA LEU A 61 11.92 6.40 20.19
C LEU A 61 12.80 7.56 20.68
N SER A 62 14.07 7.57 20.28
CA SER A 62 14.93 8.73 20.50
C SER A 62 14.37 9.99 19.82
N SER A 63 14.91 11.16 20.13
CA SER A 63 14.57 12.39 19.41
C SER A 63 14.96 12.32 17.92
N GLU A 64 16.07 11.65 17.61
CA GLU A 64 16.55 11.45 16.26
C GLU A 64 15.62 10.54 15.46
N ALA A 65 15.29 9.35 16.00
CA ALA A 65 14.37 8.42 15.37
C ALA A 65 12.98 9.04 15.15
N ARG A 66 12.48 9.83 16.11
CA ARG A 66 11.24 10.59 15.92
C ARG A 66 11.34 11.58 14.78
N LYS A 67 12.43 12.35 14.69
CA LYS A 67 12.62 13.37 13.66
C LYS A 67 12.65 12.75 12.25
N THR A 68 13.38 11.65 12.08
CA THR A 68 13.53 10.98 10.79
C THR A 68 12.26 10.26 10.35
N LEU A 69 11.50 9.68 11.29
CA LEU A 69 10.21 9.03 10.99
C LEU A 69 9.05 10.03 10.84
N ALA A 70 9.15 11.23 11.42
CA ALA A 70 8.10 12.26 11.39
C ALA A 70 8.02 13.07 10.08
N SER A 71 8.97 12.92 9.17
CA SER A 71 8.91 13.48 7.82
C SER A 71 8.81 12.38 6.76
N PRO A 72 7.76 11.52 6.82
CA PRO A 72 7.62 10.48 5.84
C PRO A 72 7.27 11.09 4.47
N ASP A 73 7.69 10.43 3.40
CA ASP A 73 7.29 10.74 2.02
C ASP A 73 5.78 10.53 1.78
N PHE A 74 5.03 10.09 2.80
CA PHE A 74 3.62 9.74 2.76
C PHE A 74 2.94 9.88 4.14
N GLY A 75 1.74 10.46 4.17
CA GLY A 75 0.90 10.49 5.38
C GLY A 75 0.08 9.22 5.54
N TYR A 76 0.30 8.46 6.62
CA TYR A 76 -0.34 7.16 6.87
C TYR A 76 -1.74 7.22 7.49
N GLU A 77 -2.37 8.41 7.53
CA GLU A 77 -3.72 8.57 8.05
C GLU A 77 -4.74 7.83 7.17
N GLY A 78 -5.66 7.09 7.80
CA GLY A 78 -6.64 6.27 7.08
C GLY A 78 -6.14 4.90 6.59
N PHE A 79 -4.84 4.59 6.76
CA PHE A 79 -4.28 3.28 6.42
C PHE A 79 -4.04 2.42 7.66
N LEU A 80 -4.45 1.16 7.61
CA LEU A 80 -4.23 0.15 8.63
C LEU A 80 -2.96 -0.67 8.32
N VAL A 81 -2.34 -1.27 9.34
CA VAL A 81 -1.22 -2.19 9.11
C VAL A 81 -1.82 -3.49 8.60
N HIS A 82 -1.48 -3.88 7.38
CA HIS A 82 -1.89 -5.14 6.76
C HIS A 82 -0.92 -6.26 7.15
N SER A 83 0.39 -6.04 6.94
CA SER A 83 1.43 -7.01 7.30
C SER A 83 2.76 -6.33 7.63
N ILE A 84 3.62 -7.06 8.34
CA ILE A 84 4.98 -6.66 8.68
C ILE A 84 5.91 -7.82 8.34
N HIS A 85 6.96 -7.55 7.59
CA HIS A 85 7.98 -8.50 7.19
C HIS A 85 9.33 -8.04 7.75
N VAL A 86 10.02 -8.93 8.47
CA VAL A 86 11.41 -8.71 8.85
C VAL A 86 12.28 -9.31 7.75
N GLU A 87 13.00 -8.45 7.03
CA GLU A 87 13.84 -8.84 5.89
C GLU A 87 15.29 -9.09 6.33
N GLY A 88 15.72 -8.45 7.43
CA GLY A 88 17.05 -8.65 7.99
C GLY A 88 17.11 -8.27 9.45
N LEU A 89 17.82 -9.09 10.23
CA LEU A 89 18.10 -8.83 11.64
C LEU A 89 19.54 -9.23 11.92
N ALA A 90 20.34 -8.29 12.43
CA ALA A 90 21.74 -8.54 12.77
C ALA A 90 22.11 -7.80 14.04
N ARG A 91 23.01 -8.38 14.84
CA ARG A 91 23.65 -7.68 15.96
C ARG A 91 24.71 -6.72 15.41
N VAL A 92 24.85 -5.55 16.01
CA VAL A 92 25.93 -4.60 15.64
C VAL A 92 27.23 -5.06 16.29
N GLU A 93 28.33 -5.06 15.52
CA GLU A 93 29.66 -5.46 16.02
C GLU A 93 30.05 -4.67 17.27
N ASP A 94 30.82 -5.31 18.17
CA ASP A 94 31.35 -4.74 19.42
C ASP A 94 30.31 -4.36 20.50
N THR A 95 29.05 -4.80 20.38
CA THR A 95 28.01 -4.56 21.38
C THR A 95 27.13 -5.78 21.63
N ASP A 96 26.74 -5.99 22.89
CA ASP A 96 25.88 -7.12 23.23
C ASP A 96 24.37 -6.84 23.04
N ASN A 97 23.97 -5.59 23.11
CA ASN A 97 22.54 -5.26 23.18
C ASN A 97 22.01 -4.50 21.97
N ARG A 98 22.87 -4.22 20.98
CA ARG A 98 22.52 -3.41 19.84
C ARG A 98 22.22 -4.24 18.60
N TRP A 99 21.17 -3.86 17.91
CA TRP A 99 20.65 -4.58 16.75
C TRP A 99 20.37 -3.63 15.59
N ARG A 100 20.56 -4.16 14.38
CA ARG A 100 20.09 -3.60 13.12
C ARG A 100 18.90 -4.42 12.65
N LEU A 101 17.80 -3.74 12.35
CA LEU A 101 16.59 -4.33 11.79
C LEU A 101 16.29 -3.69 10.44
N LEU A 102 16.04 -4.53 9.44
CA LEU A 102 15.51 -4.18 8.14
C LEU A 102 14.15 -4.87 7.99
N GLY A 103 13.16 -4.13 7.51
CA GLY A 103 11.85 -4.69 7.31
C GLY A 103 11.01 -3.91 6.32
N LEU A 104 9.86 -4.49 6.03
CA LEU A 104 8.85 -3.96 5.13
C LEU A 104 7.51 -4.03 5.85
N VAL A 105 6.81 -2.90 5.91
CA VAL A 105 5.42 -2.84 6.39
C VAL A 105 4.51 -2.53 5.21
N ILE A 106 3.43 -3.29 5.10
CA ILE A 106 2.37 -3.04 4.13
C ILE A 106 1.22 -2.37 4.88
N PHE A 107 0.89 -1.16 4.46
CA PHE A 107 -0.28 -0.43 4.92
C PHE A 107 -1.40 -0.55 3.88
N GLU A 108 -2.64 -0.72 4.33
CA GLU A 108 -3.81 -0.85 3.45
C GLU A 108 -4.98 0.00 3.97
N ASP A 109 -5.68 0.70 3.08
CA ASP A 109 -6.89 1.46 3.42
C ASP A 109 -8.19 0.69 3.12
N MET A 110 -9.35 1.30 3.43
CA MET A 110 -10.66 0.64 3.26
C MET A 110 -11.02 0.32 1.81
N VAL A 111 -10.41 0.99 0.83
CA VAL A 111 -10.61 0.72 -0.61
C VAL A 111 -9.48 -0.14 -1.17
N ARG A 112 -8.68 -0.77 -0.30
CA ARG A 112 -7.60 -1.71 -0.63
C ARG A 112 -6.43 -1.11 -1.38
N ARG A 113 -6.22 0.20 -1.28
CA ARG A 113 -4.97 0.83 -1.74
C ARG A 113 -3.86 0.46 -0.78
N ARG A 114 -2.69 0.07 -1.28
CA ARG A 114 -1.56 -0.38 -0.46
C ARG A 114 -0.33 0.50 -0.57
N VAL A 115 0.29 0.80 0.56
CA VAL A 115 1.59 1.47 0.63
C VAL A 115 2.60 0.51 1.24
N TYR A 116 3.61 0.16 0.46
CA TYR A 116 4.73 -0.64 0.92
C TYR A 116 5.80 0.32 1.42
N THR A 117 6.12 0.22 2.70
CA THR A 117 7.13 1.05 3.33
C THR A 117 8.24 0.17 3.83
N GLU A 118 9.40 0.25 3.20
CA GLU A 118 10.61 -0.34 3.75
C GLU A 118 11.16 0.56 4.85
N PHE A 119 11.72 -0.06 5.88
CA PHE A 119 12.31 0.64 7.01
C PHE A 119 13.60 -0.02 7.45
N ALA A 120 14.48 0.82 8.00
CA ALA A 120 15.69 0.40 8.69
C ALA A 120 15.72 1.04 10.07
N ALA A 121 16.16 0.28 11.08
CA ALA A 121 16.28 0.78 12.44
C ALA A 121 17.53 0.23 13.13
N TYR A 122 18.15 1.06 13.95
CA TYR A 122 19.09 0.66 14.99
C TYR A 122 18.41 0.81 16.35
N TYR A 123 18.53 -0.22 17.17
CA TYR A 123 17.95 -0.20 18.52
C TYR A 123 18.80 -1.00 19.50
N ASP A 124 18.72 -0.58 20.76
CA ASP A 124 19.25 -1.28 21.91
C ASP A 124 18.15 -2.07 22.63
N THR A 125 18.51 -3.21 23.21
CA THR A 125 17.64 -4.05 24.02
C THR A 125 18.11 -4.08 25.47
N ASP A 126 17.19 -3.78 26.37
CA ASP A 126 17.39 -3.85 27.82
C ASP A 126 16.45 -4.91 28.40
N ASP A 127 16.57 -5.24 29.69
CA ASP A 127 15.76 -6.28 30.34
C ASP A 127 14.23 -6.04 30.26
N THR A 128 13.81 -4.80 30.02
CA THR A 128 12.40 -4.40 30.04
C THR A 128 11.93 -3.58 28.83
N GLN A 129 12.86 -3.13 27.97
CA GLN A 129 12.54 -2.17 26.92
C GLN A 129 13.44 -2.32 25.69
N VAL A 130 12.93 -1.82 24.58
CA VAL A 130 13.64 -1.58 23.33
C VAL A 130 13.74 -0.08 23.14
N THR A 131 14.95 0.42 22.87
CA THR A 131 15.17 1.84 22.58
C THR A 131 15.63 1.97 21.14
N ILE A 132 14.84 2.64 20.30
CA ILE A 132 15.17 2.88 18.89
C ILE A 132 15.92 4.20 18.79
N ASP A 133 17.22 4.13 18.59
CA ASP A 133 18.10 5.31 18.53
C ASP A 133 18.01 6.02 17.19
N TRP A 134 17.85 5.24 16.13
CA TRP A 134 17.75 5.73 14.76
C TRP A 134 16.83 4.85 13.97
N ALA A 135 16.01 5.46 13.12
CA ALA A 135 15.20 4.74 12.15
C ALA A 135 14.96 5.61 10.92
N THR A 136 14.77 4.98 9.77
CA THR A 136 14.32 5.64 8.55
C THR A 136 13.33 4.74 7.84
N ALA A 137 12.51 5.32 6.99
CA ALA A 137 11.62 4.58 6.12
C ALA A 137 11.41 5.34 4.82
N ARG A 138 11.13 4.59 3.76
CA ARG A 138 10.74 5.15 2.47
C ARG A 138 9.71 4.26 1.80
N THR A 139 8.94 4.85 0.89
CA THR A 139 8.05 4.04 0.04
C THR A 139 8.88 3.15 -0.87
N ARG A 140 8.48 1.88 -0.98
CA ARG A 140 9.00 0.92 -1.92
C ARG A 140 7.87 0.56 -2.88
N MET A 141 8.17 0.44 -4.17
CA MET A 141 7.22 -0.17 -5.10
C MET A 141 7.32 -1.69 -4.98
N PRO A 142 6.21 -2.45 -4.91
CA PRO A 142 6.27 -3.91 -5.01
C PRO A 142 6.80 -4.33 -6.39
N GLU A 143 7.32 -5.55 -6.51
CA GLU A 143 7.85 -6.07 -7.79
C GLU A 143 6.78 -6.16 -8.87
N THR A 144 5.57 -6.56 -8.47
CA THR A 144 4.38 -6.63 -9.32
C THR A 144 3.28 -5.78 -8.68
N PRO A 145 3.24 -4.47 -8.95
CA PRO A 145 2.18 -3.63 -8.42
C PRO A 145 0.83 -3.99 -9.05
N ALA A 146 -0.21 -3.96 -8.23
CA ALA A 146 -1.57 -4.22 -8.65
C ALA A 146 -2.10 -3.01 -9.42
N ILE A 147 -2.50 -3.23 -10.67
CA ILE A 147 -3.17 -2.25 -11.51
C ILE A 147 -4.60 -2.73 -11.72
N ILE A 148 -5.60 -1.92 -11.41
CA ILE A 148 -6.97 -2.18 -11.83
C ILE A 148 -7.14 -1.60 -13.22
N TRP A 149 -7.63 -2.45 -14.12
CA TRP A 149 -8.08 -2.06 -15.43
C TRP A 149 -9.60 -2.03 -15.44
N PHE A 150 -10.18 -1.00 -16.05
CA PHE A 150 -11.61 -0.95 -16.35
C PHE A 150 -11.85 -0.09 -17.57
N VAL A 151 -13.03 -0.23 -18.16
CA VAL A 151 -13.41 0.46 -19.40
C VAL A 151 -14.75 1.14 -19.18
N ALA A 152 -14.91 2.34 -19.71
CA ALA A 152 -16.18 3.05 -19.75
C ALA A 152 -16.69 3.14 -21.19
N ASP A 153 -18.00 2.94 -21.36
CA ASP A 153 -18.65 3.04 -22.67
C ASP A 153 -18.64 4.50 -23.17
N PRO A 154 -18.36 4.75 -24.47
CA PRO A 154 -18.44 6.06 -25.10
C PRO A 154 -19.69 6.87 -24.76
N GLU A 155 -20.84 6.22 -24.61
CA GLU A 155 -22.10 6.90 -24.32
C GLU A 155 -22.25 7.27 -22.83
N GLU A 156 -21.45 6.67 -21.96
CA GLU A 156 -21.59 6.78 -20.52
C GLU A 156 -20.58 7.76 -19.92
N PHE A 157 -19.35 7.84 -20.44
CA PHE A 157 -18.32 8.72 -19.85
C PHE A 157 -18.45 10.19 -20.26
N THR A 158 -18.07 11.06 -19.33
CA THR A 158 -18.09 12.51 -19.47
C THR A 158 -16.67 13.07 -19.58
N ALA A 159 -16.55 14.33 -19.98
CA ALA A 159 -15.24 15.01 -19.98
C ALA A 159 -14.59 15.06 -18.59
N ALA A 160 -15.37 14.99 -17.50
CA ALA A 160 -14.84 14.93 -16.14
C ALA A 160 -14.19 13.57 -15.83
N ASP A 161 -14.70 12.49 -16.44
CA ASP A 161 -14.17 11.15 -16.27
C ASP A 161 -12.83 10.97 -17.00
N LEU A 162 -12.56 11.80 -18.02
CA LEU A 162 -11.27 11.87 -18.72
C LEU A 162 -10.24 12.76 -18.00
N ALA A 163 -10.68 13.57 -17.04
CA ALA A 163 -9.85 14.48 -16.26
C ALA A 163 -10.15 14.36 -14.75
N PRO A 164 -9.97 13.16 -14.17
CA PRO A 164 -10.25 12.89 -12.77
C PRO A 164 -9.48 13.82 -11.83
N LYS A 165 -10.16 14.27 -10.77
CA LYS A 165 -9.57 15.19 -9.78
C LYS A 165 -8.81 14.45 -8.68
N SER A 166 -9.17 13.20 -8.43
CA SER A 166 -8.53 12.38 -7.39
C SER A 166 -8.48 10.91 -7.77
N HIS A 167 -7.59 10.18 -7.09
CA HIS A 167 -7.51 8.72 -7.21
C HIS A 167 -8.80 8.02 -6.74
N VAL A 168 -9.46 8.57 -5.72
CA VAL A 168 -10.72 8.01 -5.20
C VAL A 168 -11.85 8.15 -6.23
N ASP A 169 -11.89 9.25 -6.98
CA ASP A 169 -12.89 9.42 -8.05
C ASP A 169 -12.78 8.32 -9.11
N LEU A 170 -11.54 7.94 -9.48
CA LEU A 170 -11.29 6.84 -10.41
C LEU A 170 -11.71 5.48 -9.85
N LEU A 171 -11.49 5.22 -8.55
CA LEU A 171 -11.91 3.97 -7.93
C LEU A 171 -13.44 3.87 -7.82
N ASN A 172 -14.12 4.97 -7.51
CA ASN A 172 -15.58 5.03 -7.54
C ASN A 172 -16.10 4.75 -8.95
N LEU A 173 -15.50 5.40 -9.97
CA LEU A 173 -15.84 5.14 -11.37
C LEU A 173 -15.64 3.67 -11.74
N ALA A 174 -14.52 3.06 -11.33
CA ALA A 174 -14.24 1.65 -11.55
C ALA A 174 -15.33 0.74 -10.92
N SER A 175 -15.78 1.07 -9.72
CA SER A 175 -16.83 0.32 -9.02
C SER A 175 -18.22 0.46 -9.63
N GLU A 176 -18.51 1.63 -10.22
CA GLU A 176 -19.82 1.95 -10.79
C GLU A 176 -19.95 1.47 -12.23
N ARG A 177 -18.84 1.43 -12.96
CA ARG A 177 -18.83 1.35 -14.44
C ARG A 177 -17.91 0.29 -15.02
N SER A 178 -17.35 -0.61 -14.20
CA SER A 178 -16.72 -1.83 -14.70
C SER A 178 -17.71 -2.58 -15.58
N LEU A 179 -17.62 -2.42 -16.91
CA LEU A 179 -18.57 -2.95 -17.90
C LEU A 179 -18.83 -4.45 -17.70
N GLU A 180 -20.00 -4.79 -17.19
CA GLU A 180 -20.55 -6.15 -17.32
C GLU A 180 -21.08 -6.39 -18.75
N THR A 181 -21.34 -5.32 -19.52
CA THR A 181 -21.87 -5.40 -20.89
C THR A 181 -21.46 -4.19 -21.74
N ALA A 182 -20.24 -4.19 -22.29
CA ALA A 182 -19.91 -3.30 -23.40
C ALA A 182 -20.73 -3.73 -24.62
N SER A 183 -21.48 -2.81 -25.22
CA SER A 183 -22.18 -3.11 -26.47
C SER A 183 -21.13 -3.39 -27.57
N GLY A 184 -21.27 -4.50 -28.31
CA GLY A 184 -20.22 -5.01 -29.22
C GLY A 184 -19.91 -4.17 -30.46
N GLY A 185 -20.25 -2.88 -30.46
CA GLY A 185 -19.98 -1.93 -31.53
C GLY A 185 -18.56 -1.35 -31.47
N GLU A 186 -18.15 -0.73 -32.57
CA GLU A 186 -16.98 0.14 -32.60
C GLU A 186 -17.35 1.49 -31.98
N GLY A 187 -16.52 1.97 -31.05
CA GLY A 187 -16.77 3.21 -30.33
C GLY A 187 -15.49 3.83 -29.79
N ASN A 188 -15.57 5.09 -29.36
CA ASN A 188 -14.47 5.76 -28.67
C ASN A 188 -14.50 5.36 -27.19
N TYR A 189 -13.83 4.27 -26.83
CA TYR A 189 -13.78 3.78 -25.45
C TYR A 189 -12.74 4.56 -24.64
N ALA A 190 -13.05 4.75 -23.34
CA ALA A 190 -12.07 5.19 -22.36
C ALA A 190 -11.63 3.98 -21.53
N ILE A 191 -10.37 3.63 -21.63
CA ILE A 191 -9.75 2.50 -20.92
C ILE A 191 -8.89 3.08 -19.81
N TYR A 192 -9.09 2.63 -18.59
CA TYR A 192 -8.45 3.15 -17.40
C TYR A 192 -7.46 2.13 -16.86
N ALA A 193 -6.26 2.60 -16.52
CA ALA A 193 -5.29 1.88 -15.72
C ALA A 193 -5.09 2.63 -14.40
N VAL A 194 -5.39 1.99 -13.27
CA VAL A 194 -5.34 2.64 -11.95
C VAL A 194 -4.50 1.81 -11.00
N SER A 195 -3.39 2.38 -10.52
CA SER A 195 -2.57 1.68 -9.53
C SER A 195 -3.28 1.56 -8.18
N MET A 196 -3.26 0.35 -7.62
CA MET A 196 -3.66 0.02 -6.25
C MET A 196 -2.46 -0.12 -5.31
N ASP A 197 -1.25 0.13 -5.82
CA ASP A 197 -0.03 0.30 -5.00
C ASP A 197 0.59 1.69 -5.15
N ARG A 198 1.10 2.24 -4.05
CA ARG A 198 1.79 3.53 -4.07
C ARG A 198 3.21 3.37 -4.57
N PHE A 199 3.57 4.22 -5.51
CA PHE A 199 4.89 4.33 -6.09
C PHE A 199 5.69 5.40 -5.35
N PRO A 200 7.01 5.23 -5.22
CA PRO A 200 7.92 6.30 -4.76
C PRO A 200 7.73 7.59 -5.56
N ALA A 201 7.99 8.74 -4.96
CA ALA A 201 7.77 10.05 -5.60
C ALA A 201 8.68 10.27 -6.82
N ASP A 202 9.82 9.59 -6.86
CA ASP A 202 10.81 9.59 -7.92
C ASP A 202 10.63 8.45 -8.95
N ALA A 203 9.64 7.57 -8.76
CA ALA A 203 9.36 6.49 -9.69
C ALA A 203 8.67 7.04 -10.96
N GLU A 204 9.29 6.82 -12.10
CA GLU A 204 8.69 7.08 -13.40
C GLU A 204 7.78 5.90 -13.79
N THR A 205 6.58 6.21 -14.26
CA THR A 205 5.63 5.21 -14.77
C THR A 205 5.27 5.59 -16.19
N VAL A 206 5.46 4.64 -17.11
CA VAL A 206 5.16 4.82 -18.53
C VAL A 206 3.89 4.03 -18.86
N PHE A 207 2.96 4.69 -19.53
CA PHE A 207 1.73 4.10 -20.01
C PHE A 207 1.79 4.06 -21.54
N HIS A 208 1.59 2.89 -22.12
CA HIS A 208 1.74 2.68 -23.56
C HIS A 208 0.59 1.86 -24.12
N SER A 209 0.18 2.22 -25.34
CA SER A 209 -0.85 1.57 -26.14
C SER A 209 -0.22 1.12 -27.46
N SER A 210 -0.54 -0.09 -27.93
CA SER A 210 -0.16 -0.52 -29.29
C SER A 210 -0.99 0.16 -30.39
N ASP A 211 -2.13 0.77 -30.02
CA ASP A 211 -2.92 1.60 -30.91
C ASP A 211 -2.26 2.97 -31.04
N ASP A 212 -1.66 3.24 -32.20
CA ASP A 212 -1.00 4.52 -32.54
C ASP A 212 -1.97 5.70 -32.56
N GLU A 213 -3.28 5.45 -32.67
CA GLU A 213 -4.32 6.49 -32.62
C GLU A 213 -4.81 6.77 -31.18
N ALA A 214 -4.42 5.93 -30.20
CA ALA A 214 -4.86 6.10 -28.82
C ALA A 214 -4.25 7.35 -28.19
N ARG A 215 -5.11 8.20 -27.62
CA ARG A 215 -4.66 9.32 -26.80
C ARG A 215 -4.48 8.84 -25.36
N VAL A 216 -3.27 8.99 -24.83
CA VAL A 216 -2.94 8.63 -23.44
C VAL A 216 -2.85 9.88 -22.58
N THR A 217 -3.69 9.96 -21.54
CA THR A 217 -3.59 11.00 -20.51
C THR A 217 -3.17 10.35 -19.20
N THR A 218 -2.08 10.83 -18.59
CA THR A 218 -1.51 10.26 -17.37
C THR A 218 -1.72 11.18 -16.16
N PHE A 219 -1.88 10.57 -14.99
CA PHE A 219 -2.12 11.23 -13.72
C PHE A 219 -1.24 10.62 -12.64
N ASN A 220 -0.84 11.44 -11.65
CA ASN A 220 -0.19 10.95 -10.44
C ASN A 220 -0.80 11.63 -9.21
N PHE A 221 -1.55 10.86 -8.42
CA PHE A 221 -2.28 11.36 -7.26
C PHE A 221 -1.49 11.20 -5.97
N GLY A 222 -0.26 11.71 -5.91
CA GLY A 222 0.58 11.62 -4.70
C GLY A 222 1.24 10.26 -4.51
N GLY A 223 1.70 9.66 -5.61
CA GLY A 223 2.30 8.33 -5.69
C GLY A 223 1.35 7.26 -6.21
N TRP A 224 0.15 7.61 -6.66
CA TRP A 224 -0.79 6.66 -7.27
C TRP A 224 -0.89 6.97 -8.76
N PRO A 225 -0.07 6.33 -9.61
CA PRO A 225 -0.12 6.58 -11.04
C PRO A 225 -1.41 5.98 -11.63
N ALA A 226 -1.97 6.70 -12.58
CA ALA A 226 -3.12 6.27 -13.36
C ALA A 226 -3.02 6.79 -14.79
N ALA A 227 -3.73 6.14 -15.71
CA ALA A 227 -3.86 6.62 -17.07
C ALA A 227 -5.25 6.37 -17.63
N VAL A 228 -5.63 7.21 -18.58
CA VAL A 228 -6.82 7.07 -19.41
C VAL A 228 -6.35 6.97 -20.86
N PHE A 229 -6.68 5.87 -21.51
CA PHE A 229 -6.46 5.64 -22.93
C PHE A 229 -7.79 5.87 -23.65
N GLU A 230 -7.84 6.88 -24.51
CA GLU A 230 -8.98 7.09 -25.41
C GLU A 230 -8.63 6.47 -26.76
N SER A 231 -9.35 5.41 -27.12
CA SER A 231 -9.09 4.64 -28.34
C SER A 231 -10.41 4.35 -29.05
N ARG A 232 -10.38 4.36 -30.38
CA ARG A 232 -11.53 4.00 -31.20
C ARG A 232 -11.40 2.52 -31.59
N ILE A 233 -12.15 1.68 -30.90
CA ILE A 233 -11.98 0.23 -30.98
C ILE A 233 -13.34 -0.48 -30.85
N ALA A 234 -13.46 -1.69 -31.39
CA ALA A 234 -14.59 -2.55 -31.06
C ALA A 234 -14.42 -3.12 -29.65
N ALA A 235 -15.50 -3.19 -28.87
CA ALA A 235 -15.44 -3.68 -27.49
C ALA A 235 -14.75 -5.06 -27.36
N ASN A 236 -14.95 -5.94 -28.35
CA ASN A 236 -14.37 -7.28 -28.40
C ASN A 236 -12.90 -7.33 -28.83
N GLN A 237 -12.28 -6.19 -29.15
CA GLN A 237 -10.85 -6.09 -29.50
C GLN A 237 -10.00 -5.52 -28.36
N ILE A 238 -10.63 -5.01 -27.29
CA ILE A 238 -9.95 -4.49 -26.10
C ILE A 238 -9.17 -5.63 -25.42
N GLY A 239 -7.84 -5.50 -25.33
CA GLY A 239 -6.94 -6.48 -24.73
C GLY A 239 -6.48 -7.59 -25.69
N THR A 240 -7.31 -7.98 -26.67
CA THR A 240 -7.00 -9.10 -27.59
C THR A 240 -6.32 -8.67 -28.89
N GLY A 241 -6.67 -7.50 -29.43
CA GLY A 241 -6.09 -6.93 -30.64
C GLY A 241 -5.13 -5.79 -30.32
N GLU A 242 -5.57 -4.89 -29.44
CA GLU A 242 -4.76 -3.81 -28.90
C GLU A 242 -4.33 -4.09 -27.46
N THR A 243 -3.07 -3.75 -27.18
CA THR A 243 -2.41 -4.01 -25.91
C THR A 243 -2.11 -2.70 -25.20
N TYR A 244 -2.53 -2.63 -23.94
CA TYR A 244 -2.28 -1.51 -23.05
C TYR A 244 -1.34 -1.97 -21.95
N THR A 245 -0.30 -1.21 -21.70
CA THR A 245 0.79 -1.60 -20.80
C THR A 245 1.13 -0.47 -19.84
N VAL A 246 1.43 -0.87 -18.60
CA VAL A 246 2.09 -0.05 -17.59
C VAL A 246 3.52 -0.57 -17.45
N MET A 247 4.49 0.33 -17.41
CA MET A 247 5.92 0.01 -17.30
C MET A 247 6.59 0.94 -16.30
N THR A 248 7.69 0.48 -15.68
CA THR A 248 8.66 1.34 -14.98
C THR A 248 10.02 1.20 -15.63
N PRO A 249 10.87 2.24 -15.62
CA PRO A 249 12.22 2.13 -16.12
C PRO A 249 12.97 0.94 -15.50
N GLY A 250 13.48 0.03 -16.35
CA GLY A 250 14.24 -1.15 -15.93
C GLY A 250 13.44 -2.45 -15.77
N ASN A 251 12.12 -2.44 -15.96
CA ASN A 251 11.28 -3.65 -16.05
C ASN A 251 10.45 -3.62 -17.33
N ASP A 252 10.48 -4.73 -18.09
CA ASP A 252 9.95 -4.77 -19.46
C ASP A 252 8.41 -4.67 -19.55
N THR A 253 7.67 -4.99 -18.47
CA THR A 253 6.22 -4.74 -18.32
C THR A 253 5.81 -4.94 -16.85
N ILE A 254 5.03 -4.02 -16.28
CA ILE A 254 4.45 -4.14 -14.93
C ILE A 254 3.11 -4.87 -14.98
N SER A 255 2.26 -4.44 -15.91
CA SER A 255 0.92 -4.96 -16.08
C SER A 255 0.52 -4.73 -17.51
N LYS A 256 -0.15 -5.72 -18.09
CA LYS A 256 -0.69 -5.66 -19.44
C LYS A 256 -2.17 -6.02 -19.39
N LEU A 257 -2.98 -5.25 -20.10
CA LEU A 257 -4.35 -5.66 -20.40
C LEU A 257 -4.31 -6.68 -21.54
N THR A 258 -4.61 -7.95 -21.25
CA THR A 258 -4.50 -9.07 -22.21
C THR A 258 -5.84 -9.64 -22.67
N GLU A 259 -6.90 -9.57 -21.87
CA GLU A 259 -8.26 -9.97 -22.27
C GLU A 259 -9.31 -9.19 -21.48
N PHE A 260 -10.47 -8.92 -22.10
CA PHE A 260 -11.63 -8.28 -21.47
C PHE A 260 -12.80 -9.26 -21.32
N PRO A 261 -12.95 -9.99 -20.19
CA PRO A 261 -14.08 -10.87 -19.96
C PRO A 261 -15.09 -10.20 -19.02
N GLY A 262 -15.84 -9.21 -19.53
CA GLY A 262 -17.10 -8.71 -18.93
C GLY A 262 -17.17 -8.57 -17.40
N GLY A 263 -16.18 -7.94 -16.77
CA GLY A 263 -16.12 -7.68 -15.32
C GLY A 263 -14.73 -7.25 -14.85
N LEU A 264 -14.61 -6.83 -13.58
CA LEU A 264 -13.36 -6.37 -12.93
C LEU A 264 -12.17 -7.27 -13.31
N LEU A 265 -11.24 -6.68 -14.05
CA LEU A 265 -10.18 -7.39 -14.74
C LEU A 265 -9.13 -7.91 -13.75
N ARG A 266 -8.73 -9.17 -13.93
CA ARG A 266 -7.56 -9.74 -13.24
C ARG A 266 -6.31 -9.42 -14.07
N THR A 267 -5.31 -8.87 -13.42
CA THR A 267 -3.96 -8.72 -13.99
C THR A 267 -3.21 -10.05 -13.98
N GLU A 268 -2.48 -10.34 -15.04
CA GLU A 268 -1.33 -11.25 -15.02
C GLU A 268 -0.05 -10.47 -14.71
#